data_AF-A0A7S3GH75-F1
#
_entry.id   AF-A0A7S3GH75-F1
#
_cell.length_a   1.000
_cell.length_b   1.000
_cell.length_c   1.000
_cell.angle_alpha   90.00
_cell.angle_beta   90.00
_cell.angle_gamma   90.00
#
_symmetry.space_group_name_H-M   'P 1'
#
loop_
_entity.id
_entity.type
_entity.pdbx_description
1 polymer ?
#
loop_
_entity_poly.entity_id
_entity_poly.type
_entity_poly.pdbx_seq_one_letter_code
_entity_poly.pdbx_strand_id
1 'polypeptide(L)'
;DESIRLDVSKDSLCIGWKAIPISAKELSVRMLRRGRDSLNVISHETAIALIKWAIDNGVNVKKVYVDTVGTAKTYEEKLQNLFPSLDITVAAKADAKYPIVSAASICAKVTRDVILERTTLASGYPADPTTKEWLKVNGDVMLGYSDIVRFSWGTAVEAMKKKCVKITHRVDVEMEQQRKQEKGEPVDDPLKRRVVDEMPLYTALTFDCPRLCEVV
;
A
#
# COMPACT_ATOMS: atom_id res chain seq x y z
N ASP A 1 -17.17 -1.64 -8.65
CA ASP A 1 -18.03 -0.58 -8.11
C ASP A 1 -18.50 -0.89 -6.70
N GLU A 2 -17.78 -0.42 -5.68
CA GLU A 2 -18.27 -0.48 -4.30
C GLU A 2 -19.03 0.81 -3.99
N SER A 3 -20.34 0.67 -4.06
CA SER A 3 -21.40 1.66 -3.92
C SER A 3 -21.48 2.27 -2.52
N ILE A 4 -21.74 3.57 -2.50
CA ILE A 4 -22.09 4.39 -1.33
C ILE A 4 -23.24 3.71 -0.57
N ARG A 5 -23.06 3.41 0.72
CA ARG A 5 -24.18 3.07 1.61
C ARG A 5 -24.58 4.33 2.37
N LEU A 6 -25.69 4.94 1.93
CA LEU A 6 -26.41 5.94 2.70
C LEU A 6 -27.34 5.18 3.64
N ASP A 7 -27.01 5.13 4.93
CA ASP A 7 -27.91 4.57 5.94
C ASP A 7 -28.83 5.70 6.42
N VAL A 8 -30.09 5.66 6.00
CA VAL A 8 -31.10 6.66 6.35
C VAL A 8 -31.89 6.11 7.54
N SER A 9 -31.41 6.41 8.75
CA SER A 9 -32.20 6.19 9.96
C SER A 9 -33.16 7.36 10.20
N LYS A 10 -34.28 7.08 10.88
CA LYS A 10 -35.52 7.88 10.93
C LYS A 10 -35.41 9.31 11.50
N ASP A 11 -34.25 9.74 12.01
CA ASP A 11 -33.98 11.11 12.47
C ASP A 11 -32.77 11.68 11.68
N SER A 12 -33.06 12.52 10.70
CA SER A 12 -32.37 12.54 9.39
C SER A 12 -30.99 13.22 9.35
N LEU A 13 -29.97 12.62 9.97
CA LEU A 13 -28.58 12.93 9.63
C LEU A 13 -28.16 12.11 8.39
N CYS A 14 -28.06 12.76 7.24
CA CYS A 14 -27.56 12.13 6.01
C CYS A 14 -26.04 11.93 6.10
N ILE A 15 -25.60 10.72 6.45
CA ILE A 15 -24.18 10.35 6.46
C ILE A 15 -23.87 9.52 5.22
N GLY A 16 -22.91 9.98 4.42
CA GLY A 16 -22.29 9.22 3.34
C GLY A 16 -20.87 8.82 3.68
N TRP A 17 -20.43 7.66 3.21
CA TRP A 17 -19.05 7.20 3.38
C TRP A 17 -18.51 6.52 2.13
N LYS A 18 -17.19 6.57 1.98
CA LYS A 18 -16.44 5.86 0.95
C LYS A 18 -15.13 5.37 1.57
N ALA A 19 -14.79 4.11 1.30
CA ALA A 19 -13.48 3.55 1.58
C ALA A 19 -12.79 3.19 0.25
N ILE A 20 -11.47 3.35 0.20
CA ILE A 20 -10.63 2.88 -0.90
C ILE A 20 -9.67 1.83 -0.32
N PRO A 21 -9.96 0.52 -0.44
CA PRO A 21 -9.03 -0.50 -0.02
C PRO A 21 -7.82 -0.54 -0.96
N ILE A 22 -6.62 -0.61 -0.38
CA ILE A 22 -5.36 -0.77 -1.13
C ILE A 22 -4.87 -2.20 -0.91
N SER A 23 -4.74 -2.98 -1.99
CA SER A 23 -4.32 -4.37 -1.90
C SER A 23 -2.84 -4.50 -1.49
N ALA A 24 -2.48 -5.64 -0.89
CA ALA A 24 -1.09 -5.93 -0.55
C ALA A 24 -0.19 -6.01 -1.80
N LYS A 25 -0.75 -6.52 -2.91
CA LYS A 25 -0.16 -6.43 -4.26
C LYS A 25 0.16 -4.99 -4.65
N GLU A 26 -0.82 -4.09 -4.63
CA GLU A 26 -0.63 -2.70 -5.04
C GLU A 26 0.44 -2.00 -4.18
N LEU A 27 0.39 -2.20 -2.86
CA LEU A 27 1.44 -1.69 -1.96
C LEU A 27 2.82 -2.22 -2.32
N SER A 28 2.92 -3.52 -2.63
CA SER A 28 4.19 -4.14 -3.02
C SER A 28 4.71 -3.59 -4.34
N VAL A 29 3.83 -3.43 -5.34
CA VAL A 29 4.13 -2.82 -6.65
C VAL A 29 4.71 -1.42 -6.49
N ARG A 30 3.97 -0.55 -5.79
CA ARG A 30 4.36 0.84 -5.64
C ARG A 30 5.62 1.05 -4.80
N MET A 31 5.84 0.22 -3.78
CA MET A 31 6.98 0.37 -2.88
C MET A 31 8.27 -0.29 -3.40
N LEU A 32 8.18 -1.24 -4.34
CA LEU A 32 9.34 -1.96 -4.88
C LEU A 32 9.72 -1.55 -6.31
N ARG A 33 8.84 -0.84 -7.04
CA ARG A 33 9.14 -0.32 -8.40
C ARG A 33 10.34 0.64 -8.43
N ARG A 34 10.87 0.87 -9.64
CA ARG A 34 11.81 1.96 -9.90
C ARG A 34 11.13 3.30 -9.58
N GLY A 35 11.79 4.16 -8.80
CA GLY A 35 11.13 5.33 -8.20
C GLY A 35 10.17 4.93 -7.08
N ARG A 36 10.71 4.25 -6.06
CA ARG A 36 9.95 3.66 -4.94
C ARG A 36 9.09 4.71 -4.24
N ASP A 37 7.80 4.45 -4.14
CA ASP A 37 6.92 5.28 -3.33
C ASP A 37 7.05 4.89 -1.85
N SER A 38 7.08 5.88 -0.96
CA SER A 38 6.92 5.61 0.47
C SER A 38 5.46 5.35 0.80
N LEU A 39 5.20 4.60 1.88
CA LEU A 39 3.85 4.34 2.34
C LEU A 39 3.07 5.65 2.62
N ASN A 40 3.76 6.69 3.08
CA ASN A 40 3.17 8.01 3.30
C ASN A 40 2.71 8.66 1.99
N VAL A 41 3.48 8.52 0.90
CA VAL A 41 3.07 9.02 -0.43
C VAL A 41 1.80 8.32 -0.88
N ILE A 42 1.76 6.98 -0.82
CA ILE A 42 0.60 6.17 -1.19
C ILE A 42 -0.63 6.58 -0.36
N SER A 43 -0.45 6.73 0.96
CA SER A 43 -1.50 7.14 1.89
C SER A 43 -2.03 8.54 1.56
N HIS A 44 -1.15 9.52 1.34
CA HIS A 44 -1.55 10.89 1.04
C HIS A 44 -2.29 10.97 -0.30
N GLU A 45 -1.81 10.28 -1.33
CA GLU A 45 -2.48 10.23 -2.63
C GLU A 45 -3.87 9.60 -2.56
N THR A 46 -4.03 8.52 -1.80
CA THR A 46 -5.33 7.86 -1.63
C THR A 46 -6.32 8.77 -0.89
N ALA A 47 -5.86 9.49 0.13
CA ALA A 47 -6.67 10.49 0.82
C ALA A 47 -7.06 11.66 -0.11
N ILE A 48 -6.14 12.14 -0.95
CA ILE A 48 -6.42 13.16 -1.97
C ILE A 48 -7.46 12.65 -2.97
N ALA A 49 -7.34 11.39 -3.42
CA ALA A 49 -8.29 10.77 -4.33
C ALA A 49 -9.69 10.66 -3.72
N LEU A 50 -9.80 10.35 -2.43
CA LEU A 50 -11.08 10.37 -1.70
C LEU A 50 -11.73 11.76 -1.68
N ILE A 51 -10.95 12.81 -1.41
CA ILE A 51 -11.45 14.19 -1.38
C ILE A 51 -11.92 14.61 -2.78
N LYS A 52 -11.11 14.34 -3.82
CA LYS A 52 -11.48 14.60 -5.22
C LYS A 52 -12.76 13.87 -5.60
N TRP A 53 -12.82 12.58 -5.31
CA TRP A 53 -13.99 11.76 -5.60
C TRP A 53 -15.26 12.34 -4.96
N ALA A 54 -15.20 12.82 -3.72
CA ALA A 54 -16.35 13.46 -3.07
C ALA A 54 -16.81 14.72 -3.83
N ILE A 55 -15.86 15.59 -4.21
CA ILE A 55 -16.16 16.81 -5.00
C ILE A 55 -16.74 16.45 -6.36
N ASP A 56 -16.13 15.51 -7.07
CA ASP A 56 -16.52 15.07 -8.41
C ASP A 56 -17.92 14.44 -8.43
N ASN A 57 -18.36 13.88 -7.29
CA ASN A 57 -19.70 13.34 -7.09
C ASN A 57 -20.70 14.36 -6.53
N GLY A 58 -20.38 15.66 -6.59
CA GLY A 58 -21.29 16.76 -6.24
C GLY A 58 -21.47 16.99 -4.74
N VAL A 59 -20.62 16.41 -3.88
CA VAL A 59 -20.64 16.70 -2.44
C VAL A 59 -20.12 18.13 -2.23
N ASN A 60 -20.92 18.97 -1.57
CA ASN A 60 -20.52 20.34 -1.21
C ASN A 60 -19.54 20.33 -0.02
N VAL A 61 -18.30 19.92 -0.26
CA VAL A 61 -17.24 19.88 0.75
C VAL A 61 -16.83 21.31 1.10
N LYS A 62 -16.94 21.68 2.38
CA LYS A 62 -16.44 22.96 2.91
C LYS A 62 -15.28 22.79 3.88
N LYS A 63 -15.32 21.72 4.67
CA LYS A 63 -14.33 21.44 5.71
C LYS A 63 -13.87 19.98 5.66
N VAL A 64 -12.58 19.77 5.82
CA VAL A 64 -11.95 18.44 5.79
C VAL A 64 -11.13 18.25 7.07
N TYR A 65 -11.35 17.15 7.76
CA TYR A 65 -10.56 16.73 8.91
C TYR A 65 -9.79 15.44 8.57
N VAL A 66 -8.49 15.43 8.82
CA VAL A 66 -7.63 14.28 8.50
C VAL A 66 -6.82 13.87 9.72
N ASP A 67 -6.82 12.57 10.02
CA ASP A 67 -5.92 11.98 11.00
C ASP A 67 -4.55 11.68 10.38
N THR A 68 -3.48 11.89 11.14
CA THR A 68 -2.12 11.62 10.66
C THR A 68 -1.24 10.96 11.70
N VAL A 69 -0.31 10.14 11.21
CA VAL A 69 0.81 9.58 11.95
C VAL A 69 2.09 10.33 11.54
N GLY A 70 2.31 11.53 12.10
CA GLY A 70 3.49 12.34 11.77
C GLY A 70 3.27 13.85 11.93
N THR A 71 4.07 14.63 11.19
CA THR A 71 4.02 16.10 11.21
C THR A 71 2.77 16.61 10.48
N ALA A 72 1.74 16.95 11.26
CA ALA A 72 0.48 17.48 10.75
C ALA A 72 0.65 18.69 9.82
N LYS A 73 1.50 19.66 10.21
CA LYS A 73 1.70 20.91 9.47
C LYS A 73 2.07 20.69 8.00
N THR A 74 3.07 19.85 7.73
CA THR A 74 3.53 19.58 6.35
C THR A 74 2.45 18.93 5.49
N TYR A 75 1.58 18.11 6.11
CA TYR A 75 0.52 17.44 5.38
C TYR A 75 -0.68 18.38 5.15
N GLU A 76 -1.00 19.21 6.14
CA GLU A 76 -2.01 20.26 6.03
C GLU A 76 -1.66 21.25 4.92
N GLU A 77 -0.42 21.77 4.90
CA GLU A 77 0.06 22.67 3.84
C GLU A 77 -0.06 21.99 2.45
N LYS A 78 0.32 20.71 2.34
CA LYS A 78 0.18 19.95 1.09
C LYS A 78 -1.28 19.88 0.63
N LEU A 79 -2.20 19.56 1.52
CA LEU A 79 -3.63 19.46 1.19
C LEU A 79 -4.24 20.83 0.89
N GLN A 80 -3.90 21.85 1.67
CA GLN A 80 -4.38 23.22 1.48
C GLN A 80 -3.94 23.79 0.13
N ASN A 81 -2.71 23.51 -0.31
CA ASN A 81 -2.23 23.90 -1.64
C ASN A 81 -2.99 23.21 -2.77
N LEU A 82 -3.42 21.95 -2.57
CA LEU A 82 -4.17 21.19 -3.57
C LEU A 82 -5.66 21.57 -3.61
N PHE A 83 -6.22 22.01 -2.49
CA PHE A 83 -7.62 22.39 -2.36
C PHE A 83 -7.78 23.76 -1.66
N PRO A 84 -7.38 24.87 -2.32
CA PRO A 84 -7.33 26.20 -1.67
C PRO A 84 -8.68 26.72 -1.17
N SER A 85 -9.79 26.22 -1.72
CA SER A 85 -11.15 26.62 -1.37
C SER A 85 -11.72 25.89 -0.15
N LEU A 86 -11.03 24.87 0.37
CA LEU A 86 -11.48 24.07 1.52
C LEU A 86 -10.81 24.55 2.81
N ASP A 87 -11.53 24.46 3.92
CA ASP A 87 -10.97 24.55 5.28
C ASP A 87 -10.42 23.18 5.68
N ILE A 88 -9.11 23.00 5.71
CA ILE A 88 -8.47 21.72 5.99
C ILE A 88 -7.78 21.76 7.34
N THR A 89 -8.10 20.79 8.20
CA THR A 89 -7.44 20.58 9.49
C THR A 89 -6.85 19.18 9.54
N VAL A 90 -5.54 19.09 9.71
CA VAL A 90 -4.83 17.83 9.94
C VAL A 90 -4.37 17.79 11.39
N ALA A 91 -4.68 16.71 12.10
CA ALA A 91 -4.28 16.58 13.50
C ALA A 91 -3.86 15.15 13.81
N ALA A 92 -2.91 15.00 14.73
CA ALA A 92 -2.64 13.71 15.35
C ALA A 92 -3.79 13.35 16.30
N LYS A 93 -4.21 12.07 16.28
CA LYS A 93 -5.33 11.53 17.07
C LYS A 93 -6.62 12.30 16.78
N ALA A 94 -6.86 12.59 15.51
CA ALA A 94 -8.04 13.36 15.09
C ALA A 94 -9.34 12.55 15.30
N ASP A 95 -9.26 11.23 15.28
CA ASP A 95 -10.37 10.31 15.61
C ASP A 95 -10.90 10.50 17.03
N ALA A 96 -10.03 10.83 17.99
CA ALA A 96 -10.44 11.15 19.36
C ALA A 96 -11.02 12.57 19.53
N LYS A 97 -10.73 13.48 18.58
CA LYS A 97 -11.09 14.91 18.66
C LYS A 97 -12.35 15.25 17.87
N TYR A 98 -12.55 14.60 16.73
CA TYR A 98 -13.58 14.94 15.76
C TYR A 98 -14.47 13.73 15.47
N PRO A 99 -15.79 13.77 15.80
CA PRO A 99 -16.70 12.65 15.58
C PRO A 99 -16.72 12.14 14.14
N ILE A 100 -16.58 13.02 13.14
CA ILE A 100 -16.55 12.63 11.73
C ILE A 100 -15.32 11.78 11.37
N VAL A 101 -14.18 12.06 12.00
CA VAL A 101 -12.95 11.28 11.80
C VAL A 101 -13.06 9.95 12.55
N SER A 102 -13.71 9.93 13.71
CA SER A 102 -14.04 8.69 14.42
C SER A 102 -14.93 7.77 13.56
N ALA A 103 -15.99 8.32 12.95
CA ALA A 103 -16.87 7.59 12.04
C ALA A 103 -16.11 7.03 10.83
N ALA A 104 -15.23 7.83 10.22
CA ALA A 104 -14.37 7.37 9.13
C ALA A 104 -13.43 6.22 9.57
N SER A 105 -12.87 6.30 10.78
CA SER A 105 -12.02 5.26 11.37
C SER A 105 -12.78 3.94 11.57
N ILE A 106 -14.03 4.01 12.01
CA ILE A 106 -14.92 2.83 12.12
C ILE A 106 -15.16 2.24 10.73
N CYS A 107 -15.58 3.05 9.76
CA CYS A 107 -15.84 2.59 8.38
C CYS A 107 -14.60 1.91 7.77
N ALA A 108 -13.41 2.48 7.97
CA ALA A 108 -12.16 1.92 7.49
C ALA A 108 -11.82 0.57 8.13
N LYS A 109 -11.95 0.45 9.46
CA LYS A 109 -11.68 -0.79 10.21
C LYS A 109 -12.67 -1.90 9.83
N VAL A 110 -13.97 -1.60 9.81
CA VAL A 110 -15.01 -2.56 9.42
C VAL A 110 -14.79 -3.03 7.98
N THR A 111 -14.50 -2.12 7.06
CA THR A 111 -14.21 -2.49 5.66
C THR A 111 -12.98 -3.40 5.57
N ARG A 112 -11.91 -3.08 6.31
CA ARG A 112 -10.71 -3.92 6.38
C ARG A 112 -11.04 -5.32 6.89
N ASP A 113 -11.78 -5.41 8.00
CA ASP A 113 -12.06 -6.68 8.65
C ASP A 113 -12.95 -7.56 7.76
N VAL A 114 -13.95 -6.99 7.07
CA VAL A 114 -14.77 -7.71 6.07
C VAL A 114 -13.93 -8.24 4.89
N ILE A 115 -12.93 -7.47 4.43
CA ILE A 115 -12.02 -7.91 3.37
C ILE A 115 -11.11 -9.05 3.87
N LEU A 116 -10.63 -8.95 5.12
CA LEU A 116 -9.71 -9.91 5.72
C LEU A 116 -10.39 -11.19 6.22
N GLU A 117 -11.68 -11.16 6.61
CA GLU A 117 -12.45 -12.36 6.98
C GLU A 117 -12.44 -13.42 5.86
N ARG A 118 -12.26 -12.99 4.61
CA ARG A 118 -12.13 -13.87 3.44
C ARG A 118 -10.73 -14.48 3.29
N THR A 119 -9.79 -14.14 4.16
CA THR A 119 -8.40 -14.59 4.12
C THR A 119 -8.08 -15.44 5.34
N THR A 120 -7.37 -16.55 5.15
CA THR A 120 -6.96 -17.47 6.23
C THR A 120 -5.70 -17.00 6.97
N LEU A 121 -5.32 -15.72 6.82
CA LEU A 121 -4.20 -15.15 7.55
C LEU A 121 -4.62 -14.93 9.00
N ALA A 122 -3.67 -15.08 9.93
CA ALA A 122 -3.86 -14.69 11.32
C ALA A 122 -4.04 -13.17 11.45
N SER A 123 -3.55 -12.53 12.52
CA SER A 123 -3.73 -11.08 12.68
C SER A 123 -3.13 -10.24 11.54
N GLY A 124 -2.17 -10.79 10.80
CA GLY A 124 -1.44 -10.11 9.71
C GLY A 124 -0.36 -9.15 10.21
N TYR A 125 -0.20 -8.99 11.53
CA TYR A 125 0.80 -8.08 12.10
C TYR A 125 2.19 -8.74 12.19
N PRO A 126 3.27 -8.00 11.88
CA PRO A 126 4.65 -8.47 12.03
C PRO A 126 5.03 -8.99 13.42
N ALA A 127 4.35 -8.56 14.47
CA ALA A 127 4.62 -8.95 15.84
C ALA A 127 3.95 -10.28 16.24
N ASP A 128 2.89 -10.68 15.55
CA ASP A 128 2.09 -11.86 15.87
C ASP A 128 2.84 -13.16 15.54
N PRO A 129 3.05 -14.06 16.53
CA PRO A 129 3.69 -15.36 16.32
C PRO A 129 3.00 -16.20 15.24
N THR A 130 1.66 -16.17 15.19
CA THR A 130 0.88 -16.97 14.23
C THR A 130 1.12 -16.49 12.80
N THR A 131 1.17 -15.17 12.59
CA THR A 131 1.50 -14.56 11.30
C THR A 131 2.93 -14.91 10.87
N LYS A 132 3.91 -14.89 11.79
CA LYS A 132 5.29 -15.30 11.50
C LYS A 132 5.38 -16.77 11.11
N GLU A 133 4.64 -17.63 11.81
CA GLU A 133 4.64 -19.06 11.51
C GLU A 133 3.98 -19.34 10.16
N TRP A 134 2.86 -18.66 9.86
CA TRP A 134 2.23 -18.73 8.55
C TRP A 134 3.21 -18.37 7.43
N LEU A 135 4.01 -17.32 7.59
CA LEU A 135 5.05 -16.95 6.61
C LEU A 135 6.14 -18.02 6.47
N LYS A 136 6.54 -18.73 7.54
CA LYS A 136 7.54 -19.81 7.41
C LYS A 136 6.98 -21.00 6.64
N VAL A 137 5.76 -21.40 6.96
CA VAL A 137 5.12 -22.60 6.40
C VAL A 137 4.70 -22.38 4.95
N ASN A 138 4.13 -21.21 4.63
CA ASN A 138 3.63 -20.89 3.30
C ASN A 138 4.70 -20.26 2.41
N GLY A 139 4.39 -20.11 1.12
CA GLY A 139 5.29 -19.55 0.13
C GLY A 139 6.12 -20.59 -0.60
N ASP A 140 6.25 -20.39 -1.90
CA ASP A 140 6.99 -21.20 -2.85
C ASP A 140 8.48 -20.79 -2.89
N VAL A 141 9.35 -21.75 -3.18
CA VAL A 141 10.80 -21.54 -3.21
C VAL A 141 11.22 -20.64 -4.39
N MET A 142 10.51 -20.71 -5.51
CA MET A 142 10.77 -19.92 -6.71
C MET A 142 9.92 -18.65 -6.78
N LEU A 143 8.62 -18.77 -6.50
CA LEU A 143 7.64 -17.70 -6.69
C LEU A 143 7.42 -16.85 -5.43
N GLY A 144 7.87 -17.29 -4.25
CA GLY A 144 7.63 -16.57 -3.00
C GLY A 144 6.20 -16.69 -2.52
N TYR A 145 5.56 -15.58 -2.13
CA TYR A 145 4.23 -15.61 -1.51
C TYR A 145 3.10 -15.23 -2.48
N SER A 146 1.85 -15.44 -2.09
CA SER A 146 0.70 -14.92 -2.82
C SER A 146 0.48 -13.41 -2.59
N ASP A 147 -0.36 -12.80 -3.43
CA ASP A 147 -0.70 -11.37 -3.51
C ASP A 147 -1.25 -10.74 -2.20
N ILE A 148 -1.53 -11.56 -1.19
CA ILE A 148 -1.97 -11.14 0.15
C ILE A 148 -0.81 -10.68 1.04
N VAL A 149 0.43 -11.06 0.70
CA VAL A 149 1.64 -10.67 1.44
C VAL A 149 2.20 -9.36 0.89
N ARG A 150 2.58 -8.45 1.79
CA ARG A 150 3.25 -7.19 1.43
C ARG A 150 4.75 -7.42 1.33
N PHE A 151 5.26 -7.56 0.12
CA PHE A 151 6.67 -7.88 -0.14
C PHE A 151 7.65 -6.78 0.30
N SER A 152 7.18 -5.54 0.43
CA SER A 152 7.98 -4.42 0.91
C SER A 152 8.17 -4.41 2.44
N TRP A 153 7.49 -5.26 3.20
CA TRP A 153 7.61 -5.31 4.66
C TRP A 153 8.83 -6.12 5.08
N GLY A 154 9.61 -5.59 6.04
CA GLY A 154 10.84 -6.22 6.52
C GLY A 154 10.66 -7.69 6.94
N THR A 155 9.55 -8.04 7.60
CA THR A 155 9.27 -9.43 7.98
C THR A 155 9.10 -10.36 6.78
N ALA A 156 8.43 -9.89 5.72
CA ALA A 156 8.28 -10.67 4.49
C ALA A 156 9.62 -10.79 3.74
N VAL A 157 10.40 -9.71 3.69
CA VAL A 157 11.75 -9.72 3.10
C VAL A 157 12.67 -10.73 3.79
N GLU A 158 12.68 -10.75 5.13
CA GLU A 158 13.49 -11.69 5.89
C GLU A 158 13.01 -13.14 5.74
N ALA A 159 11.69 -13.35 5.62
CA ALA A 159 11.14 -14.68 5.35
C ALA A 159 11.53 -15.18 3.95
N MET A 160 11.47 -14.31 2.92
CA MET A 160 11.90 -14.65 1.56
C MET A 160 13.40 -14.97 1.49
N LYS A 161 14.27 -14.19 2.14
CA LYS A 161 15.72 -14.45 2.15
C LYS A 161 16.08 -15.83 2.69
N LYS A 162 15.28 -16.37 3.60
CA LYS A 162 15.52 -17.67 4.23
C LYS A 162 14.99 -18.85 3.42
N LYS A 163 13.90 -18.65 2.68
CA LYS A 163 13.16 -19.75 2.03
C LYS A 163 13.29 -19.75 0.51
N CYS A 164 13.37 -18.58 -0.11
CA CYS A 164 13.26 -18.42 -1.54
C CYS A 164 14.63 -18.26 -2.19
N VAL A 165 14.71 -18.61 -3.48
CA VAL A 165 15.92 -18.41 -4.28
C VAL A 165 16.22 -16.91 -4.40
N LYS A 166 17.48 -16.54 -4.23
CA LYS A 166 17.90 -15.14 -4.38
C LYS A 166 17.83 -14.73 -5.86
N ILE A 167 16.85 -13.89 -6.17
CA ILE A 167 16.74 -13.23 -7.47
C ILE A 167 17.43 -11.87 -7.37
N THR A 168 18.32 -11.58 -8.33
CA THR A 168 18.97 -10.27 -8.44
C THR A 168 18.42 -9.57 -9.67
N HIS A 169 17.64 -8.51 -9.47
CA HIS A 169 17.11 -7.72 -10.57
C HIS A 169 18.15 -6.73 -11.06
N ARG A 170 18.17 -6.50 -12.38
CA ARG A 170 19.04 -5.50 -13.02
C ARG A 170 18.91 -4.11 -12.39
N VAL A 171 17.68 -3.68 -12.09
CA VAL A 171 17.41 -2.37 -11.46
C VAL A 171 18.07 -2.26 -10.08
N ASP A 172 18.11 -3.34 -9.30
CA ASP A 172 18.78 -3.31 -7.99
C ASP A 172 20.29 -3.17 -8.13
N VAL A 173 20.89 -3.79 -9.16
CA VAL A 173 22.31 -3.65 -9.47
C VAL A 173 22.62 -2.22 -9.92
N GLU A 174 21.84 -1.67 -10.85
CA GLU A 174 22.01 -0.30 -11.34
C GLU A 174 21.89 0.73 -10.21
N MET A 175 20.88 0.59 -9.33
CA MET A 175 20.70 1.46 -8.17
C MET A 175 21.80 1.30 -7.10
N GLU A 176 22.38 0.11 -6.95
CA GLU A 176 23.51 -0.12 -6.06
C GLU A 176 24.77 0.55 -6.62
N GLN A 177 25.04 0.39 -7.92
CA GLN A 177 26.16 1.04 -8.61
C GLN A 177 26.05 2.57 -8.55
N GLN A 178 24.87 3.14 -8.78
CA GLN A 178 24.65 4.58 -8.66
C GLN A 178 24.94 5.08 -7.25
N ARG A 179 24.48 4.36 -6.21
CA ARG A 179 24.77 4.71 -4.80
C ARG A 179 26.25 4.58 -4.45
N LYS A 180 26.95 3.58 -5.00
CA LYS A 180 28.40 3.43 -4.83
C LYS A 180 29.15 4.59 -5.51
N GLN A 181 28.74 4.97 -6.72
CA GLN A 181 29.29 6.13 -7.43
C GLN A 181 29.09 7.44 -6.65
N GLU A 182 27.87 7.69 -6.14
CA GLU A 182 27.55 8.88 -5.32
C GLU A 182 28.39 8.93 -4.03
N LYS A 183 28.80 7.77 -3.49
CA LYS A 183 29.65 7.66 -2.30
C LYS A 183 31.16 7.60 -2.60
N GLY A 184 31.56 7.60 -3.88
CA GLY A 184 32.96 7.43 -4.29
C GLY A 184 33.53 6.02 -4.02
N GLU A 185 32.68 5.01 -3.88
CA GLU A 185 33.08 3.62 -3.68
C GLU A 185 33.36 2.93 -5.03
N PRO A 186 34.30 1.95 -5.08
CA PRO A 186 34.58 1.21 -6.31
C PRO A 186 33.34 0.45 -6.80
N VAL A 187 33.04 0.62 -8.09
CA VAL A 187 31.89 -0.01 -8.76
C VAL A 187 32.30 -1.38 -9.27
N ASP A 188 31.52 -2.42 -8.94
CA ASP A 188 31.81 -3.80 -9.35
C ASP A 188 31.53 -4.01 -10.85
N ASP A 189 32.35 -4.87 -11.48
CA ASP A 189 32.24 -5.28 -12.89
C ASP A 189 30.88 -5.95 -13.20
N PRO A 190 30.06 -5.37 -14.09
CA PRO A 190 28.71 -5.86 -14.38
C PRO A 190 28.67 -7.27 -15.02
N LEU A 191 29.77 -7.74 -15.64
CA LEU A 191 29.82 -9.05 -16.31
C LEU A 191 29.96 -10.25 -15.37
N LYS A 192 30.20 -10.04 -14.06
CA LYS A 192 30.39 -11.12 -13.08
C LYS A 192 29.12 -11.60 -12.37
N ARG A 193 27.99 -10.91 -12.52
CA ARG A 193 26.71 -11.32 -11.92
C ARG A 193 25.85 -11.96 -13.01
N ARG A 194 25.31 -13.17 -12.77
CA ARG A 194 24.18 -13.68 -13.58
C ARG A 194 22.98 -12.78 -13.30
N VAL A 195 22.79 -11.79 -14.16
CA VAL A 195 21.61 -10.90 -14.13
C VAL A 195 20.55 -11.57 -14.98
N VAL A 196 19.34 -11.67 -14.45
CA VAL A 196 18.18 -12.11 -15.23
C VAL A 196 17.73 -10.90 -16.04
N ASP A 197 17.88 -10.96 -17.37
CA ASP A 197 17.37 -9.94 -18.27
C ASP A 197 15.83 -9.94 -18.22
N GLU A 198 15.28 -8.74 -18.03
CA GLU A 198 13.85 -8.40 -18.03
C GLU A 198 12.86 -9.56 -17.80
N MET A 199 12.85 -10.11 -16.57
CA MET A 199 11.57 -10.50 -15.99
C MET A 199 11.06 -9.28 -15.23
N PRO A 200 9.91 -8.68 -15.62
CA PRO A 200 9.30 -7.62 -14.83
C PRO A 200 9.18 -8.12 -13.39
N LEU A 201 9.22 -7.21 -12.43
CA LEU A 201 9.27 -7.41 -10.97
C LEU A 201 8.23 -8.40 -10.37
N TYR A 202 7.44 -9.12 -11.17
CA TYR A 202 6.17 -9.72 -10.84
C TYR A 202 5.79 -10.99 -11.61
N THR A 203 6.69 -11.80 -12.19
CA THR A 203 6.25 -13.09 -12.77
C THR A 203 5.85 -14.15 -11.72
N ALA A 204 5.76 -13.79 -10.44
CA ALA A 204 5.04 -14.56 -9.43
C ALA A 204 3.64 -14.01 -9.10
N LEU A 205 3.29 -12.82 -9.59
CA LEU A 205 1.93 -12.30 -9.50
C LEU A 205 1.24 -12.61 -10.83
N THR A 206 0.41 -13.65 -10.80
CA THR A 206 -0.51 -14.11 -11.86
C THR A 206 0.14 -14.76 -13.08
N PHE A 207 0.08 -16.10 -13.12
CA PHE A 207 -0.17 -16.87 -14.36
C PHE A 207 -1.53 -16.45 -14.94
N ASP A 208 -1.62 -15.21 -15.43
CA ASP A 208 -2.77 -14.75 -16.21
C ASP A 208 -2.22 -13.99 -17.42
N CYS A 209 -1.41 -14.70 -18.20
CA CYS A 209 -1.06 -14.33 -19.56
C CYS A 209 -1.92 -15.20 -20.49
N PRO A 210 -2.93 -14.65 -21.21
CA PRO A 210 -3.75 -15.41 -22.16
C PRO A 210 -2.99 -15.84 -23.44
N ARG A 211 -1.66 -15.73 -23.45
CA ARG A 211 -0.83 -16.06 -24.62
C ARG A 211 0.43 -16.78 -24.16
N LEU A 212 0.28 -18.06 -23.86
CA LEU A 212 1.25 -19.10 -24.22
C LEU A 212 0.57 -20.44 -23.99
N CYS A 213 -0.15 -20.84 -25.04
CA CYS A 213 -0.51 -22.22 -25.30
C CYS A 213 0.76 -23.06 -25.48
N GLU A 214 0.59 -24.35 -25.16
CA GLU A 214 1.46 -25.48 -25.52
C GLU A 214 2.71 -25.70 -24.65
N VAL A 215 2.57 -26.65 -23.74
CA VAL A 215 3.68 -27.51 -23.30
C VAL A 215 3.30 -28.93 -23.76
N VAL A 216 4.21 -29.55 -24.52
CA VAL A 216 4.19 -30.99 -24.84
C VAL A 216 4.34 -31.80 -23.57
#